data_AF-A0A352A3G3-F1
#
_entry.id   AF-A0A352A3G3-F1
#
_cell.length_a   1.000
_cell.length_b   1.000
_cell.length_c   1.000
_cell.angle_alpha   90.00
_cell.angle_beta   90.00
_cell.angle_gamma   90.00
#
_symmetry.space_group_name_H-M   'P 1'
#
loop_
_entity.id
_entity.type
_entity.pdbx_description
1 polymer ?
#
loop_
_entity_poly.entity_id
_entity_poly.type
_entity_poly.pdbx_seq_one_letter_code
_entity_poly.pdbx_strand_id
1 'polypeptide(L)'
;MIIGLVGPEQSINTIEKSINNIDSSIMIKRYSQEKVNGITEDIEQFDKMCDAIIFTGSAVCDFVIKNFKITKSYTYISRTISSVVSAFIKMLQQGMDLDSFSIDVVEEQVVLDLPDAFEIDAQDIHSSPFSIDVDQDKYVKWHMQLLSTGKTNIALTSFVSVAKDLKRNGCNVIYLPP
;
A
#
# COMPACT_ATOMS: atom_id res chain seq x y z
N MET A 1 -11.40 11.61 -21.72
CA MET A 1 -11.74 11.00 -20.42
C MET A 1 -10.76 11.51 -19.37
N ILE A 2 -11.25 11.85 -18.18
CA ILE A 2 -10.47 12.31 -17.03
C ILE A 2 -10.53 11.24 -15.94
N ILE A 3 -9.38 10.65 -15.60
CA ILE A 3 -9.27 9.72 -14.47
C ILE A 3 -8.62 10.46 -13.29
N GLY A 4 -9.29 10.42 -12.13
CA GLY A 4 -8.74 10.90 -10.87
C GLY A 4 -7.92 9.82 -10.18
N LEU A 5 -6.67 10.12 -9.80
CA LEU A 5 -5.83 9.26 -8.97
C LEU A 5 -5.78 9.79 -7.55
N VAL A 6 -6.09 8.94 -6.56
CA VAL A 6 -6.20 9.34 -5.15
C VAL A 6 -5.31 8.44 -4.28
N GLY A 7 -4.39 9.06 -3.55
CA GLY A 7 -3.50 8.39 -2.60
C GLY A 7 -2.11 9.02 -2.52
N PRO A 8 -1.08 8.29 -2.04
CA PRO A 8 0.26 8.84 -1.89
C PRO A 8 0.92 9.17 -3.23
N GLU A 9 1.72 10.24 -3.27
CA GLU A 9 2.39 10.74 -4.47
C GLU A 9 3.20 9.65 -5.21
N GLN A 10 3.93 8.83 -4.45
CA GLN A 10 4.74 7.75 -5.02
C GLN A 10 3.89 6.69 -5.74
N SER A 11 2.72 6.36 -5.19
CA SER A 11 1.78 5.41 -5.78
C SER A 11 1.11 6.01 -7.02
N ILE A 12 0.66 7.27 -6.94
CA ILE A 12 0.06 8.01 -8.06
C ILE A 12 1.01 8.02 -9.25
N ASN A 13 2.28 8.35 -9.03
CA ASN A 13 3.29 8.38 -10.10
C ASN A 13 3.51 7.01 -10.75
N THR A 14 3.36 5.92 -9.99
CA THR A 14 3.48 4.55 -10.52
C THR A 14 2.30 4.22 -11.42
N ILE A 15 1.08 4.48 -10.95
CA ILE A 15 -0.16 4.19 -11.70
C ILE A 15 -0.26 5.08 -12.95
N GLU A 16 0.07 6.36 -12.84
CA GLU A 16 0.02 7.29 -13.97
C GLU A 16 0.95 6.88 -15.10
N LYS A 17 2.17 6.41 -14.78
CA LYS A 17 3.08 5.85 -15.80
C LYS A 17 2.45 4.66 -16.53
N SER A 18 1.83 3.75 -15.78
CA SER A 18 1.14 2.60 -16.37
C SER A 18 -0.03 3.02 -17.26
N ILE A 19 -0.85 3.98 -16.82
CA ILE A 19 -1.96 4.50 -17.65
C ILE A 19 -1.43 5.15 -18.92
N ASN A 20 -0.42 6.03 -18.83
CA ASN A 20 0.14 6.72 -19.99
C ASN A 20 0.79 5.75 -21.00
N ASN A 21 1.33 4.62 -20.53
CA ASN A 21 1.88 3.58 -21.39
C ASN A 21 0.78 2.79 -22.13
N ILE A 22 -0.42 2.69 -21.55
CA ILE A 22 -1.58 1.99 -22.13
C ILE A 22 -2.32 2.91 -23.10
N ASP A 23 -2.64 4.14 -22.66
CA ASP A 23 -3.34 5.15 -23.43
C ASP A 23 -2.97 6.56 -22.95
N SER A 24 -2.12 7.23 -23.71
CA SER A 24 -1.65 8.59 -23.42
C SER A 24 -2.70 9.69 -23.66
N SER A 25 -3.89 9.36 -24.19
CA SER A 25 -4.98 10.31 -24.38
C SER A 25 -5.82 10.53 -23.11
N ILE A 26 -5.67 9.67 -22.12
CA ILE A 26 -6.35 9.78 -20.82
C ILE A 26 -5.74 10.95 -20.04
N MET A 27 -6.58 11.91 -19.64
CA MET A 27 -6.16 13.01 -18.79
C MET A 27 -6.17 12.58 -17.32
N ILE A 28 -5.08 12.81 -16.62
CA ILE A 28 -4.95 12.46 -15.20
C ILE A 28 -5.14 13.69 -14.32
N LYS A 29 -6.01 13.56 -13.31
CA LYS A 29 -6.07 14.47 -12.16
C LYS A 29 -5.51 13.76 -10.94
N ARG A 30 -4.79 14.49 -10.10
CA ARG A 30 -4.14 13.93 -8.91
C ARG A 30 -4.74 14.53 -7.63
N TYR A 31 -5.07 13.69 -6.68
CA TYR A 31 -5.37 14.06 -5.30
C TYR A 31 -4.37 13.32 -4.40
N SER A 32 -3.29 14.02 -4.06
CA SER A 32 -2.15 13.43 -3.36
C SER A 32 -2.27 13.62 -1.86
N GLN A 33 -2.35 12.53 -1.12
CA GLN A 33 -2.30 12.51 0.34
C GLN A 33 -1.50 11.32 0.84
N GLU A 34 -0.50 11.58 1.69
CA GLU A 34 0.40 10.55 2.20
C GLU A 34 -0.26 9.65 3.25
N LYS A 35 -1.05 10.24 4.15
CA LYS A 35 -1.82 9.50 5.16
C LYS A 35 -3.30 9.50 4.78
N VAL A 36 -3.96 8.35 4.98
CA VAL A 36 -5.40 8.20 4.70
C VAL A 36 -6.24 9.21 5.47
N ASN A 37 -5.92 9.45 6.74
CA ASN A 37 -6.60 10.42 7.61
C ASN A 37 -6.32 11.88 7.26
N GLY A 38 -5.42 12.16 6.31
CA GLY A 38 -5.17 13.50 5.77
C GLY A 38 -6.12 13.89 4.64
N ILE A 39 -6.96 12.97 4.16
CA ILE A 39 -7.95 13.25 3.10
C ILE A 39 -9.11 14.05 3.71
N THR A 40 -9.44 15.16 3.05
CA THR A 40 -10.47 16.13 3.47
C THR A 40 -11.67 16.10 2.53
N GLU A 41 -12.71 16.87 2.87
CA GLU A 41 -13.93 17.07 2.07
C GLU A 41 -13.67 17.59 0.63
N ASP A 42 -12.48 18.14 0.37
CA ASP A 42 -12.05 18.56 -0.98
C ASP A 42 -12.10 17.40 -1.99
N ILE A 43 -12.06 16.15 -1.52
CA ILE A 43 -12.19 14.96 -2.36
C ILE A 43 -13.55 14.89 -3.09
N GLU A 44 -14.61 15.47 -2.52
CA GLU A 44 -15.93 15.49 -3.17
C GLU A 44 -15.99 16.48 -4.34
N GLN A 45 -15.23 17.57 -4.27
CA GLN A 45 -15.10 18.48 -5.42
C GLN A 45 -14.17 17.88 -6.47
N PHE A 46 -13.12 17.18 -6.04
CA PHE A 46 -12.25 16.43 -6.93
C PHE A 46 -13.01 15.35 -7.72
N ASP A 47 -13.92 14.61 -7.07
CA ASP A 47 -14.82 13.63 -7.71
C ASP A 47 -15.61 14.24 -8.88
N LYS A 48 -16.19 15.42 -8.68
CA LYS A 48 -16.98 16.11 -9.73
C LYS A 48 -16.16 16.50 -10.95
N MET A 49 -14.85 16.64 -10.81
CA MET A 49 -13.92 17.01 -11.87
C MET A 49 -13.42 15.81 -12.69
N CYS A 50 -13.82 14.59 -12.33
CA CYS A 50 -13.38 13.34 -12.95
C CYS A 50 -14.54 12.58 -13.62
N ASP A 51 -14.22 11.74 -14.59
CA ASP A 51 -15.15 10.76 -15.17
C ASP A 51 -15.18 9.48 -14.32
N ALA A 52 -14.02 9.08 -13.77
CA ALA A 52 -13.85 7.96 -12.85
C ALA A 52 -12.66 8.18 -11.90
N ILE A 53 -12.61 7.42 -10.80
CA ILE A 53 -11.53 7.48 -9.80
C ILE A 53 -10.82 6.13 -9.69
N ILE A 54 -9.49 6.16 -9.59
CA ILE A 54 -8.66 5.03 -9.18
C ILE A 54 -7.96 5.39 -7.87
N PHE A 55 -8.29 4.65 -6.81
CA PHE A 55 -7.56 4.73 -5.55
C PHE A 55 -6.29 3.88 -5.61
N THR A 56 -5.20 4.38 -5.04
CA THR A 56 -3.90 3.68 -5.10
C THR A 56 -3.83 2.37 -4.27
N GLY A 57 -4.87 2.11 -3.48
CA GLY A 57 -4.99 0.95 -2.60
C GLY A 57 -6.34 0.91 -1.90
N SER A 58 -6.73 -0.27 -1.40
CA SER A 58 -7.99 -0.49 -0.69
C SER A 58 -8.15 0.43 0.52
N ALA A 59 -7.09 0.60 1.32
CA ALA A 59 -7.10 1.47 2.49
C ALA A 59 -7.56 2.91 2.20
N VAL A 60 -7.12 3.48 1.07
CA VAL A 60 -7.52 4.83 0.64
C VAL A 60 -8.97 4.83 0.18
N CYS A 61 -9.35 3.82 -0.61
CA CYS A 61 -10.72 3.65 -1.09
C CYS A 61 -11.71 3.54 0.08
N ASP A 62 -11.48 2.60 0.99
CA ASP A 62 -12.37 2.34 2.12
C ASP A 62 -12.50 3.57 3.02
N PHE A 63 -11.39 4.27 3.30
CA PHE A 63 -11.41 5.51 4.06
C PHE A 63 -12.29 6.57 3.38
N VAL A 64 -12.12 6.77 2.07
CA VAL A 64 -12.86 7.79 1.34
C VAL A 64 -14.34 7.45 1.25
N ILE A 65 -14.69 6.21 0.89
CA ILE A 65 -16.09 5.78 0.73
C ILE A 65 -16.84 5.77 2.06
N LYS A 66 -16.17 5.49 3.19
CA LYS A 66 -16.79 5.53 4.52
C LYS A 66 -17.08 6.97 4.98
N ASN A 67 -16.24 7.93 4.63
CA ASN A 67 -16.28 9.29 5.21
C ASN A 67 -16.84 10.37 4.29
N PHE A 68 -16.84 10.15 2.97
CA PHE A 68 -17.21 11.16 1.98
C PHE A 68 -18.14 10.60 0.91
N LYS A 69 -18.86 11.49 0.22
CA LYS A 69 -19.77 11.12 -0.85
C LYS A 69 -19.08 11.15 -2.21
N ILE A 70 -18.71 9.97 -2.70
CA ILE A 70 -18.21 9.77 -4.07
C ILE A 70 -19.36 9.39 -5.00
N THR A 71 -19.49 10.09 -6.13
CA THR A 71 -20.58 9.90 -7.08
C THR A 71 -20.14 9.27 -8.39
N LYS A 72 -18.86 9.38 -8.75
CA LYS A 72 -18.31 8.76 -9.97
C LYS A 72 -18.02 7.28 -9.76
N SER A 73 -17.88 6.57 -10.88
CA SER A 73 -17.38 5.19 -10.84
C SER A 73 -15.96 5.18 -10.28
N TYR A 74 -15.67 4.22 -9.41
CA TYR A 74 -14.37 4.09 -8.78
C TYR A 74 -13.90 2.65 -8.72
N THR A 75 -12.58 2.48 -8.62
CA THR A 75 -11.92 1.21 -8.30
C THR A 75 -10.65 1.48 -7.50
N TYR A 76 -9.99 0.43 -7.03
CA TYR A 76 -8.70 0.52 -6.33
C TYR A 76 -7.72 -0.52 -6.85
N ILE A 77 -6.43 -0.25 -6.69
CA ILE A 77 -5.37 -1.22 -7.02
C ILE A 77 -5.08 -2.09 -5.79
N SER A 78 -5.52 -3.34 -5.82
CA SER A 78 -5.20 -4.35 -4.80
C SER A 78 -3.73 -4.72 -4.83
N ARG A 79 -3.15 -5.02 -3.67
CA ARG A 79 -1.84 -5.67 -3.62
C ARG A 79 -2.00 -7.13 -3.99
N THR A 80 -1.19 -7.58 -4.94
CA THR A 80 -1.23 -8.97 -5.41
C THR A 80 0.04 -9.68 -4.98
N ILE A 81 0.10 -10.99 -5.21
CA ILE A 81 1.32 -11.78 -4.99
C ILE A 81 2.54 -11.20 -5.74
N SER A 82 2.33 -10.52 -6.87
CA SER A 82 3.42 -9.87 -7.61
C SER A 82 4.07 -8.72 -6.84
N SER A 83 3.31 -7.98 -6.03
CA SER A 83 3.84 -6.94 -5.12
C SER A 83 4.76 -7.56 -4.07
N VAL A 84 4.37 -8.71 -3.50
CA VAL A 84 5.15 -9.45 -2.50
C VAL A 84 6.41 -10.07 -3.12
N VAL A 85 6.28 -10.75 -4.26
CA VAL A 85 7.42 -11.28 -5.04
C VAL A 85 8.45 -10.19 -5.34
N SER A 86 7.99 -9.01 -5.75
CA SER A 86 8.88 -7.87 -6.03
C SER A 86 9.64 -7.42 -4.78
N ALA A 87 9.04 -7.54 -3.60
CA ALA A 87 9.73 -7.28 -2.34
C ALA A 87 10.76 -8.36 -2.01
N PHE A 88 10.41 -9.64 -2.20
CA PHE A 88 11.34 -10.75 -2.00
C PHE A 88 12.56 -10.67 -2.92
N ILE A 89 12.36 -10.32 -4.20
CA ILE A 89 13.48 -10.07 -5.13
C ILE A 89 14.39 -8.96 -4.59
N LYS A 90 13.83 -7.87 -4.05
CA LYS A 90 14.61 -6.79 -3.44
C LYS A 90 15.35 -7.25 -2.18
N MET A 91 14.77 -8.12 -1.36
CA MET A 91 15.43 -8.72 -0.19
C MET A 91 16.65 -9.52 -0.62
N LEU A 92 16.48 -10.42 -1.60
CA LEU A 92 17.56 -11.24 -2.15
C LEU A 92 18.69 -10.38 -2.73
N GLN A 93 18.35 -9.32 -3.47
CA GLN A 93 19.32 -8.37 -4.02
C GLN A 93 20.10 -7.60 -2.93
N GLN A 94 19.53 -7.48 -1.73
CA GLN A 94 20.16 -6.85 -0.58
C GLN A 94 20.85 -7.86 0.34
N GLY A 95 20.90 -9.14 -0.05
CA GLY A 95 21.51 -10.21 0.76
C GLY A 95 20.74 -10.52 2.03
N MET A 96 19.42 -10.28 2.05
CA MET A 96 18.54 -10.61 3.17
C MET A 96 17.85 -11.97 2.96
N ASP A 97 17.69 -12.69 4.05
CA ASP A 97 16.97 -13.97 4.10
C ASP A 97 15.46 -13.74 4.01
N LEU A 98 14.76 -14.65 3.31
CA LEU A 98 13.31 -14.62 3.09
C LEU A 98 12.51 -15.31 4.21
N ASP A 99 13.13 -15.61 5.34
CA ASP A 99 12.57 -16.48 6.36
C ASP A 99 11.61 -15.77 7.32
N SER A 100 11.85 -14.50 7.71
CA SER A 100 11.09 -13.87 8.78
C SER A 100 10.77 -12.38 8.58
N PHE A 101 9.50 -12.07 8.30
CA PHE A 101 9.06 -10.71 7.99
C PHE A 101 7.68 -10.37 8.56
N SER A 102 7.46 -9.07 8.72
CA SER A 102 6.15 -8.51 9.04
C SER A 102 5.55 -7.89 7.79
N ILE A 103 4.25 -8.11 7.52
CA ILE A 103 3.56 -7.61 6.34
C ILE A 103 2.25 -6.90 6.71
N ASP A 104 1.99 -5.75 6.11
CA ASP A 104 0.72 -5.02 6.30
C ASP A 104 -0.08 -4.80 5.00
N VAL A 105 -1.41 -4.77 5.17
CA VAL A 105 -2.37 -4.32 4.14
C VAL A 105 -2.19 -5.06 2.81
N VAL A 106 -2.17 -6.38 2.90
CA VAL A 106 -2.19 -7.31 1.77
C VAL A 106 -3.42 -8.21 1.92
N GLU A 107 -4.00 -8.64 0.80
CA GLU A 107 -5.15 -9.54 0.78
C GLU A 107 -4.83 -10.83 1.56
N GLU A 108 -5.77 -11.30 2.38
CA GLU A 108 -5.56 -12.45 3.27
C GLU A 108 -5.12 -13.69 2.50
N GLN A 109 -5.75 -13.96 1.35
CA GLN A 109 -5.39 -15.10 0.51
C GLN A 109 -3.93 -15.03 0.03
N VAL A 110 -3.44 -13.83 -0.32
CA VAL A 110 -2.04 -13.66 -0.75
C VAL A 110 -1.09 -14.05 0.37
N VAL A 111 -1.40 -13.71 1.63
CA VAL A 111 -0.57 -14.05 2.79
C VAL A 111 -0.61 -15.56 3.07
N LEU A 112 -1.80 -16.18 2.99
CA LEU A 112 -1.98 -17.62 3.21
C LEU A 112 -1.23 -18.47 2.19
N ASP A 113 -1.05 -17.97 0.97
CA ASP A 113 -0.35 -18.68 -0.10
C ASP A 113 1.19 -18.56 0.01
N LEU A 114 1.74 -17.63 0.82
CA LEU A 114 3.19 -17.40 0.90
C LEU A 114 4.00 -18.59 1.44
N PRO A 115 3.60 -19.28 2.53
CA PRO A 115 4.36 -20.41 3.07
C PRO A 115 4.62 -21.48 2.02
N ASP A 116 3.58 -21.89 1.30
CA ASP A 116 3.65 -22.93 0.29
C ASP A 116 4.39 -22.47 -0.97
N ALA A 117 4.22 -21.20 -1.37
CA ALA A 117 4.83 -20.68 -2.59
C ALA A 117 6.35 -20.43 -2.46
N PHE A 118 6.85 -20.19 -1.25
CA PHE A 118 8.24 -19.78 -1.01
C PHE A 118 8.99 -20.65 -0.01
N GLU A 119 8.39 -21.74 0.47
CA GLU A 119 8.98 -22.63 1.49
C GLU A 119 9.38 -21.87 2.77
N ILE A 120 8.50 -20.96 3.20
CA ILE A 120 8.68 -20.12 4.40
C ILE A 120 7.83 -20.69 5.53
N ASP A 121 8.38 -20.77 6.74
CA ASP A 121 7.63 -21.20 7.91
C ASP A 121 6.55 -20.15 8.27
N ALA A 122 5.29 -20.58 8.33
CA ALA A 122 4.16 -19.67 8.59
C ALA A 122 4.26 -18.94 9.95
N GLN A 123 5.02 -19.47 10.91
CA GLN A 123 5.27 -18.82 12.20
C GLN A 123 6.12 -17.55 12.09
N ASP A 124 6.89 -17.45 11.01
CA ASP A 124 7.80 -16.34 10.74
C ASP A 124 7.15 -15.26 9.85
N ILE A 125 5.88 -15.47 9.45
CA ILE A 125 5.06 -14.49 8.73
C ILE A 125 4.11 -13.81 9.72
N HIS A 126 4.43 -12.57 10.07
CA HIS A 126 3.54 -11.75 10.88
C HIS A 126 2.70 -10.84 9.98
N SER A 127 1.38 -11.03 9.93
CA SER A 127 0.49 -10.24 9.07
C SER A 127 -0.44 -9.32 9.88
N SER A 128 -0.60 -8.08 9.40
CA SER A 128 -1.59 -7.13 9.90
C SER A 128 -2.48 -6.63 8.74
N PRO A 129 -3.72 -7.12 8.61
CA PRO A 129 -4.61 -6.69 7.55
C PRO A 129 -5.02 -5.23 7.73
N PHE A 130 -5.55 -4.63 6.66
CA PHE A 130 -6.10 -3.28 6.75
C PHE A 130 -7.31 -3.24 7.68
N SER A 131 -7.34 -2.24 8.55
CA SER A 131 -8.51 -1.89 9.34
C SER A 131 -8.69 -0.39 9.33
N ILE A 132 -9.89 0.05 8.99
CA ILE A 132 -10.24 1.47 8.91
C ILE A 132 -10.19 2.20 10.27
N ASP A 133 -10.24 1.45 11.37
CA ASP A 133 -10.17 1.98 12.74
C ASP A 133 -8.73 1.96 13.30
N VAL A 134 -7.76 1.55 12.49
CA VAL A 134 -6.34 1.47 12.83
C VAL A 134 -5.58 2.57 12.10
N ASP A 135 -5.06 3.53 12.88
CA ASP A 135 -4.17 4.56 12.36
C ASP A 135 -2.88 3.94 11.81
N GLN A 136 -2.33 4.53 10.75
CA GLN A 136 -1.01 4.20 10.19
C GLN A 136 0.09 4.19 11.26
N ASP A 137 0.00 5.04 12.28
CA ASP A 137 0.96 5.08 13.39
C ASP A 137 0.94 3.77 14.22
N LYS A 138 -0.17 3.03 14.25
CA LYS A 138 -0.23 1.72 14.89
C LYS A 138 0.53 0.66 14.08
N TYR A 139 0.47 0.72 12.74
CA TYR A 139 1.26 -0.17 11.88
C TYR A 139 2.76 0.09 12.06
N VAL A 140 3.18 1.37 12.14
CA VAL A 140 4.59 1.73 12.47
C VAL A 140 5.02 1.08 13.79
N LYS A 141 4.24 1.29 14.87
CA LYS A 141 4.55 0.73 16.19
C LYS A 141 4.62 -0.79 16.18
N TRP A 142 3.69 -1.44 15.49
CA TRP A 142 3.63 -2.88 15.37
C TRP A 142 4.86 -3.45 14.66
N HIS A 143 5.23 -2.91 13.49
CA HIS A 143 6.45 -3.29 12.78
C HIS A 143 7.70 -3.05 13.63
N MET A 144 7.85 -1.87 14.25
CA MET A 144 8.99 -1.57 15.11
C MET A 144 9.12 -2.54 16.29
N GLN A 145 7.99 -2.96 16.88
CA GLN A 145 8.00 -3.95 17.96
C GLN A 145 8.53 -5.31 17.48
N LEU A 146 8.07 -5.81 16.33
CA LEU A 146 8.52 -7.09 15.79
C LEU A 146 10.01 -7.07 15.42
N LEU A 147 10.46 -5.98 14.79
CA LEU A 147 11.86 -5.77 14.43
C LEU A 147 12.77 -5.66 15.66
N SER A 148 12.40 -4.82 16.64
CA SER A 148 13.22 -4.59 17.84
C SER A 148 13.30 -5.81 18.77
N THR A 149 12.30 -6.70 18.74
CA THR A 149 12.30 -7.95 19.50
C THR A 149 12.95 -9.12 18.75
N GLY A 150 13.42 -8.89 17.51
CA GLY A 150 14.05 -9.92 16.69
C GLY A 150 13.08 -10.96 16.16
N LYS A 151 11.76 -10.72 16.24
CA LYS A 151 10.74 -11.62 15.69
C LYS A 151 10.65 -11.58 14.16
N THR A 152 11.14 -10.50 13.56
CA THR A 152 11.22 -10.31 12.11
C THR A 152 12.50 -9.57 11.78
N ASN A 153 13.09 -9.84 10.61
CA ASN A 153 14.29 -9.13 10.14
C ASN A 153 13.95 -7.90 9.26
N ILE A 154 12.72 -7.85 8.72
CA ILE A 154 12.25 -6.81 7.80
C ILE A 154 10.73 -6.55 7.93
N ALA A 155 10.34 -5.33 7.59
CA ALA A 155 8.94 -4.93 7.41
C ALA A 155 8.59 -4.78 5.92
N LEU A 156 7.47 -5.34 5.50
CA LEU A 156 6.85 -5.18 4.18
C LEU A 156 5.56 -4.38 4.37
N THR A 157 5.47 -3.18 3.81
CA THR A 157 4.32 -2.30 4.05
C THR A 157 3.74 -1.76 2.76
N SER A 158 2.41 -1.70 2.69
CA SER A 158 1.68 -1.12 1.56
C SER A 158 1.44 0.38 1.73
N PHE A 159 1.80 0.95 2.88
CA PHE A 159 1.73 2.38 3.16
C PHE A 159 3.08 3.08 2.94
N VAL A 160 3.07 4.10 2.08
CA VAL A 160 4.27 4.94 1.84
C VAL A 160 4.70 5.67 3.11
N SER A 161 3.75 6.17 3.90
CA SER A 161 4.00 6.85 5.18
C SER A 161 4.68 5.94 6.20
N VAL A 162 4.17 4.71 6.37
CA VAL A 162 4.75 3.69 7.26
C VAL A 162 6.16 3.34 6.81
N ALA A 163 6.39 3.13 5.52
CA ALA A 163 7.73 2.87 4.99
C ALA A 163 8.72 4.01 5.31
N LYS A 164 8.29 5.26 5.12
CA LYS A 164 9.11 6.45 5.44
C LYS A 164 9.39 6.55 6.94
N ASP A 165 8.43 6.26 7.80
CA ASP A 165 8.58 6.30 9.25
C ASP A 165 9.54 5.22 9.74
N LEU A 166 9.36 3.97 9.29
CA LEU A 166 10.26 2.87 9.63
C LEU A 166 11.70 3.15 9.18
N LYS A 167 11.88 3.62 7.95
CA LYS A 167 13.21 3.97 7.42
C LYS A 167 13.87 5.10 8.22
N ARG A 168 13.11 6.12 8.65
CA ARG A 168 13.61 7.19 9.52
C ARG A 168 14.06 6.69 10.89
N ASN A 169 13.44 5.62 11.39
CA ASN A 169 13.81 4.96 12.64
C ASN A 169 14.93 3.92 12.47
N GLY A 170 15.56 3.82 11.30
CA GLY A 170 16.65 2.88 11.05
C GLY A 170 16.21 1.42 10.86
N CYS A 171 14.91 1.18 10.65
CA CYS A 171 14.37 -0.15 10.41
C CYS A 171 14.59 -0.61 8.97
N ASN A 172 14.82 -1.91 8.79
CA ASN A 172 14.77 -2.56 7.48
C ASN A 172 13.31 -2.60 7.00
N VAL A 173 13.03 -1.98 5.86
CA VAL A 173 11.68 -1.89 5.33
C VAL A 173 11.67 -1.86 3.81
N ILE A 174 10.71 -2.59 3.22
CA ILE A 174 10.40 -2.54 1.80
C ILE A 174 8.95 -2.11 1.61
N TYR A 175 8.78 -1.08 0.79
CA TYR A 175 7.48 -0.64 0.32
C TYR A 175 6.95 -1.58 -0.77
N LEU A 176 5.68 -1.98 -0.63
CA LEU A 176 4.92 -2.77 -1.59
C LEU A 176 4.18 -1.82 -2.55
N PRO A 177 4.70 -1.61 -3.78
CA PRO A 177 4.04 -0.73 -4.75
C PRO A 177 2.71 -1.32 -5.25
N PRO A 178 1.78 -0.45 -5.68
CA PRO A 178 0.60 -0.85 -6.46
C PRO A 178 0.99 -1.43 -7.81
#